data_AF-A0A3N5PJJ5-F1
#
_entry.id   AF-A0A3N5PJJ5-F1
#
_cell.length_a   1.000
_cell.length_b   1.000
_cell.length_c   1.000
_cell.angle_alpha   90.00
_cell.angle_beta   90.00
_cell.angle_gamma   90.00
#
_symmetry.space_group_name_H-M   'P 1'
#
loop_
_entity.id
_entity.type
_entity.pdbx_description
1 polymer ?
#
loop_
_entity_poly.entity_id
_entity_poly.type
_entity_poly.pdbx_seq_one_letter_code
_entity_poly.pdbx_strand_id
1 'polypeptide(L)'
;MTTRITIAAAFALAAAAPAAAQQQVPFRNDIPVAPQGISERPLPAQPVRYETAEGQNIEVTVVTRGLARPWSLAFVASDTILVTERAGTLRVIRGGKLDAKPVDGVPEVRAEGLAGLMDIALHPDFAANGYVYLAYSKPISADDTAVAVARGR
;
A
#
# COMPACT_ATOMS: atom_id res chain seq x y z
N MET A 1 -53.00 21.12 48.92
CA MET A 1 -51.53 21.12 48.78
C MET A 1 -51.02 19.72 49.06
N THR A 2 -51.02 18.85 48.04
CA THR A 2 -50.24 17.58 47.94
C THR A 2 -50.64 16.87 46.64
N THR A 3 -49.93 17.14 45.55
CA THR A 3 -50.06 16.38 44.30
C THR A 3 -48.96 15.31 44.31
N ARG A 4 -49.35 14.05 44.42
CA ARG A 4 -48.45 12.90 44.29
C ARG A 4 -48.23 12.64 42.79
N ILE A 5 -46.99 12.79 42.34
CA ILE A 5 -46.55 12.41 40.99
C ILE A 5 -46.00 10.99 41.07
N THR A 6 -46.69 10.04 40.44
CA THR A 6 -46.21 8.67 40.25
C THR A 6 -45.53 8.61 38.89
N ILE A 7 -44.20 8.49 38.86
CA ILE A 7 -43.46 8.20 37.61
C ILE A 7 -43.29 6.68 37.55
N ALA A 8 -44.07 6.04 36.67
CA ALA A 8 -43.75 4.70 36.19
C ALA A 8 -42.79 4.84 35.01
N ALA A 9 -41.51 4.51 35.20
CA ALA A 9 -40.55 4.43 34.12
C ALA A 9 -40.76 3.13 33.35
N ALA A 10 -41.29 3.24 32.13
CA ALA A 10 -41.34 2.15 31.17
C ALA A 10 -39.93 1.93 30.57
N PHE A 11 -39.22 0.92 31.06
CA PHE A 11 -38.03 0.39 30.36
C PHE A 11 -38.52 -0.53 29.23
N ALA A 12 -38.71 0.03 28.05
CA ALA A 12 -39.02 -0.73 26.84
C ALA A 12 -37.87 -0.62 25.83
N LEU A 13 -37.20 -1.76 25.64
CA LEU A 13 -36.62 -2.24 24.39
C LEU A 13 -35.62 -1.34 23.63
N ALA A 14 -34.33 -1.62 23.80
CA ALA A 14 -33.31 -1.31 22.79
C ALA A 14 -32.26 -2.44 22.70
N ALA A 15 -32.72 -3.69 22.57
CA ALA A 15 -31.85 -4.86 22.41
C ALA A 15 -31.93 -5.46 21.00
N ALA A 16 -31.80 -4.62 19.96
CA ALA A 16 -31.75 -5.12 18.57
C ALA A 16 -30.78 -4.36 17.65
N ALA A 17 -30.15 -3.27 18.12
CA ALA A 17 -29.27 -2.47 17.26
C ALA A 17 -27.88 -3.07 16.91
N PRO A 18 -27.26 -4.01 17.66
CA PRO A 18 -25.90 -4.44 17.31
C PRO A 18 -25.84 -5.45 16.15
N ALA A 19 -26.97 -6.05 15.73
CA ALA A 19 -26.99 -7.02 14.63
C ALA A 19 -26.95 -6.35 13.23
N ALA A 20 -27.29 -5.06 13.13
CA ALA A 20 -27.31 -4.34 11.86
C ALA A 20 -25.95 -3.75 11.44
N ALA A 21 -24.90 -3.94 12.25
CA ALA A 21 -23.55 -3.43 11.96
C ALA A 21 -22.67 -4.41 11.16
N GLN A 22 -23.19 -5.59 10.79
CA GLN A 22 -22.50 -6.46 9.84
C GLN A 22 -22.73 -5.94 8.41
N GLN A 23 -21.63 -5.55 7.77
CA GLN A 23 -21.60 -5.10 6.38
C GLN A 23 -22.24 -6.17 5.49
N GLN A 24 -23.36 -5.84 4.83
CA GLN A 24 -23.99 -6.74 3.86
C GLN A 24 -23.03 -6.94 2.68
N VAL A 25 -22.63 -8.18 2.43
CA VAL A 25 -21.78 -8.56 1.31
C VAL A 25 -22.69 -8.98 0.14
N PRO A 26 -22.52 -8.43 -1.07
CA PRO A 26 -23.32 -8.85 -2.23
C PRO A 26 -23.04 -10.31 -2.59
N PHE A 27 -24.05 -11.04 -3.05
CA PHE A 27 -23.93 -12.43 -3.49
C PHE A 27 -24.04 -12.52 -5.02
N ARG A 28 -23.35 -13.48 -5.63
CA ARG A 28 -23.49 -13.87 -7.04
C ARG A 28 -23.59 -15.39 -7.10
N ASN A 29 -24.72 -15.91 -7.57
CA ASN A 29 -25.03 -17.35 -7.61
C ASN A 29 -24.84 -18.02 -6.23
N ASP A 30 -25.42 -17.43 -5.18
CA ASP A 30 -25.32 -17.89 -3.77
C ASP A 30 -23.90 -17.92 -3.19
N ILE A 31 -22.91 -17.38 -3.90
CA ILE A 31 -21.53 -17.21 -3.42
C ILE A 31 -21.34 -15.75 -2.97
N PRO A 32 -20.86 -15.49 -1.74
CA PRO A 32 -20.48 -14.14 -1.31
C PRO A 32 -19.41 -13.57 -2.25
N VAL A 33 -19.65 -12.39 -2.79
CA VAL A 33 -18.69 -11.66 -3.62
C VAL A 33 -17.90 -10.74 -2.71
N ALA A 34 -16.60 -10.95 -2.63
CA ALA A 34 -15.72 -10.04 -1.89
C ALA A 34 -15.96 -8.59 -2.38
N PRO A 35 -16.07 -7.61 -1.47
CA PRO A 35 -16.13 -6.21 -1.85
C PRO A 35 -14.99 -5.88 -2.83
N GLN A 36 -15.31 -5.21 -3.93
CA GLN A 36 -14.32 -4.81 -4.93
C GLN A 36 -13.46 -3.64 -4.40
N GLY A 37 -12.62 -3.91 -3.40
CA GLY A 37 -11.65 -2.98 -2.81
C GLY A 37 -12.19 -1.58 -2.51
N ILE A 38 -11.26 -0.62 -2.41
CA ILE A 38 -11.56 0.80 -2.48
C ILE A 38 -11.53 1.24 -3.94
N SER A 39 -12.47 2.07 -4.36
CA SER A 39 -12.45 2.63 -5.72
C SER A 39 -11.16 3.39 -5.97
N GLU A 40 -10.56 3.19 -7.14
CA GLU A 40 -9.37 3.93 -7.55
C GLU A 40 -9.72 5.43 -7.61
N ARG A 41 -9.25 6.20 -6.63
CA ARG A 41 -9.32 7.66 -6.67
C ARG A 41 -8.09 8.20 -7.40
N PRO A 42 -8.27 9.19 -8.29
CA PRO A 42 -7.12 9.85 -8.91
C PRO A 42 -6.25 10.51 -7.84
N LEU A 43 -4.95 10.52 -8.06
CA LEU A 43 -4.00 11.21 -7.18
C LEU A 43 -4.29 12.72 -7.18
N PRO A 44 -4.34 13.38 -6.00
CA PRO A 44 -4.69 14.79 -5.91
C PRO A 44 -3.64 15.67 -6.59
N ALA A 45 -4.06 16.81 -7.15
CA ALA A 45 -3.16 17.76 -7.80
C ALA A 45 -2.41 18.66 -6.81
N GLN A 46 -3.02 18.93 -5.65
CA GLN A 46 -2.50 19.77 -4.58
C GLN A 46 -2.38 18.95 -3.29
N PRO A 47 -1.59 19.40 -2.30
CA PRO A 47 -1.54 18.79 -0.98
C PRO A 47 -2.94 18.70 -0.35
N VAL A 48 -3.24 17.57 0.30
CA VAL A 48 -4.50 17.34 1.00
C VAL A 48 -4.22 17.19 2.49
N ARG A 49 -5.01 17.86 3.33
CA ARG A 49 -4.91 17.76 4.78
C ARG A 49 -5.96 16.79 5.32
N TYR A 50 -5.53 15.92 6.23
CA TYR A 50 -6.39 14.95 6.91
C TYR A 50 -6.22 15.08 8.41
N GLU A 51 -7.33 14.96 9.12
CA GLU A 51 -7.33 14.64 10.54
C GLU A 51 -7.36 13.11 10.67
N THR A 52 -6.35 12.54 11.31
CA THR A 52 -6.27 11.09 11.53
C THR A 52 -7.20 10.67 12.66
N ALA A 53 -7.54 9.38 12.74
CA ALA A 53 -8.34 8.85 13.84
C ALA A 53 -7.64 9.02 15.20
N GLU A 54 -6.32 9.11 15.19
CA GLU A 54 -5.44 9.31 16.33
C GLU A 54 -5.23 10.80 16.69
N GLY A 55 -5.90 11.72 15.98
CA GLY A 55 -5.95 13.15 16.32
C GLY A 55 -4.80 14.00 15.78
N GLN A 56 -3.97 13.48 14.87
CA GLN A 56 -2.95 14.27 14.18
C GLN A 56 -3.50 14.91 12.91
N ASN A 57 -2.94 16.07 12.57
CA ASN A 57 -3.14 16.70 11.28
C ASN A 57 -1.99 16.33 10.36
N ILE A 58 -2.27 15.57 9.30
CA ILE A 58 -1.27 15.19 8.29
C ILE A 58 -1.55 15.92 6.98
N GLU A 59 -0.50 16.28 6.27
CA GLU A 59 -0.57 16.79 4.90
C GLU A 59 0.02 15.74 3.96
N VAL A 60 -0.75 15.32 2.95
CA VAL A 60 -0.36 14.34 1.96
C VAL A 60 -0.12 15.03 0.63
N THR A 61 1.11 14.94 0.14
CA THR A 61 1.54 15.52 -1.13
C THR A 61 2.01 14.44 -2.09
N VAL A 62 1.57 14.54 -3.35
CA VAL A 62 2.01 13.61 -4.39
C VAL A 62 3.41 13.98 -4.86
N VAL A 63 4.39 13.16 -4.53
CA VAL A 63 5.80 13.35 -4.95
C VAL A 63 5.98 13.06 -6.44
N THR A 64 5.44 11.95 -6.93
CA THR A 64 5.57 11.54 -8.34
C THR A 64 4.31 10.81 -8.84
N ARG A 65 4.22 10.57 -10.14
CA ARG A 65 3.13 9.84 -10.83
C ARG A 65 3.70 8.87 -11.85
N GLY A 66 2.89 7.92 -12.31
CA GLY A 66 3.27 6.98 -13.38
C GLY A 66 4.04 5.74 -12.90
N LEU A 67 4.05 5.47 -11.60
CA LEU A 67 4.51 4.21 -11.05
C LEU A 67 3.45 3.12 -11.26
N ALA A 68 3.89 1.91 -11.61
CA ALA A 68 3.05 0.74 -11.80
C ALA A 68 3.30 -0.26 -10.66
N ARG A 69 2.36 -0.34 -9.70
CA ARG A 69 2.43 -1.26 -8.55
C ARG A 69 3.76 -1.15 -7.79
N PRO A 70 4.12 0.04 -7.28
CA PRO A 70 5.35 0.21 -6.49
C PRO A 70 5.28 -0.65 -5.22
N TRP A 71 6.41 -1.21 -4.80
CA TRP A 71 6.52 -2.08 -3.64
C TRP A 71 7.34 -1.45 -2.52
N SER A 72 8.62 -1.15 -2.77
CA SER A 72 9.55 -0.59 -1.79
C SER A 72 10.34 0.57 -2.41
N LEU A 73 10.97 1.37 -1.56
CA LEU A 73 11.78 2.52 -1.97
C LEU A 73 13.01 2.71 -1.08
N ALA A 74 14.06 3.31 -1.66
CA ALA A 74 15.26 3.69 -0.95
C ALA A 74 15.80 5.04 -1.44
N PHE A 75 16.15 5.93 -0.49
CA PHE A 75 16.76 7.23 -0.80
C PHE A 75 18.26 7.06 -1.02
N VAL A 76 18.74 7.32 -2.24
CA VAL A 76 20.17 7.24 -2.59
C VAL A 76 20.87 8.60 -2.55
N ALA A 77 20.09 9.68 -2.55
CA ALA A 77 20.52 11.05 -2.29
C ALA A 77 19.32 11.84 -1.71
N SER A 78 19.54 13.12 -1.39
CA SER A 78 18.49 14.00 -0.85
C SER A 78 17.26 14.16 -1.74
N ASP A 79 17.43 14.08 -3.06
CA ASP A 79 16.36 14.26 -4.06
C ASP A 79 16.18 13.05 -4.99
N THR A 80 16.89 11.96 -4.73
CA THR A 80 16.94 10.78 -5.60
C THR A 80 16.49 9.53 -4.86
N ILE A 81 15.48 8.86 -5.41
CA ILE A 81 14.82 7.69 -4.82
C ILE A 81 14.82 6.56 -5.83
N LEU A 82 15.24 5.36 -5.40
CA LEU A 82 15.01 4.12 -6.12
C LEU A 82 13.68 3.51 -5.68
N VAL A 83 12.88 3.01 -6.61
CA VAL A 83 11.57 2.41 -6.33
C VAL A 83 11.45 1.08 -7.06
N THR A 84 11.16 0.00 -6.35
CA THR A 84 10.83 -1.28 -6.96
C THR A 84 9.36 -1.30 -7.40
N GLU A 85 9.10 -1.80 -8.58
CA GLU A 85 7.76 -2.08 -9.09
C GLU A 85 7.58 -3.59 -9.20
N ARG A 86 6.44 -4.09 -8.71
CA ARG A 86 6.21 -5.54 -8.53
C ARG A 86 6.44 -6.36 -9.81
N ALA A 87 6.19 -5.76 -10.98
CA ALA A 87 6.35 -6.40 -12.27
C ALA A 87 7.81 -6.71 -12.67
N GLY A 88 8.81 -6.32 -11.86
CA GLY A 88 10.21 -6.61 -12.14
C GLY A 88 11.03 -5.41 -12.61
N THR A 89 10.53 -4.18 -12.42
CA THR A 89 11.21 -2.95 -12.84
C THR A 89 11.73 -2.17 -11.63
N LEU A 90 12.94 -1.65 -11.74
CA LEU A 90 13.51 -0.70 -10.78
C LEU A 90 13.46 0.70 -11.39
N ARG A 91 12.82 1.64 -10.71
CA ARG A 91 12.60 3.01 -11.17
C ARG A 91 13.45 4.00 -10.39
N VAL A 92 13.74 5.13 -11.00
CA VAL A 92 14.41 6.26 -10.34
C VAL A 92 13.49 7.46 -10.36
N ILE A 93 13.37 8.13 -9.22
CA ILE A 93 12.76 9.45 -9.10
C ILE A 93 13.89 10.44 -8.80
N ARG A 94 14.00 11.52 -9.58
CA ARG A 94 14.94 12.63 -9.34
C ARG A 94 14.19 13.95 -9.24
N GLY A 95 14.35 14.66 -8.14
CA GLY A 95 13.66 15.94 -7.91
C GLY A 95 12.14 15.83 -8.07
N GLY A 96 11.54 14.73 -7.60
CA GLY A 96 10.11 14.44 -7.72
C GLY A 96 9.65 13.99 -9.12
N LYS A 97 10.55 13.87 -10.11
CA LYS A 97 10.20 13.39 -11.45
C LYS A 97 10.62 11.95 -11.63
N LEU A 98 9.69 11.12 -12.11
CA LEU A 98 9.98 9.74 -12.49
C LEU A 98 10.78 9.72 -13.79
N ASP A 99 11.93 9.04 -13.76
CA ASP A 99 12.72 8.80 -14.96
C ASP A 99 11.91 8.01 -16.00
N ALA A 100 12.07 8.40 -17.27
CA ALA A 100 11.40 7.75 -18.39
C ALA A 100 11.91 6.31 -18.62
N LYS A 101 13.20 6.05 -18.33
CA LYS A 101 13.80 4.74 -18.48
C LYS A 101 13.97 4.09 -17.10
N PRO A 102 13.60 2.81 -16.92
CA PRO A 102 13.94 2.06 -15.71
C PRO A 102 15.45 1.81 -15.65
N VAL A 103 15.92 1.39 -14.48
CA VAL A 103 17.29 0.88 -14.28
C VAL A 103 17.39 -0.50 -14.93
N ASP A 104 18.44 -0.71 -15.72
CA ASP A 104 18.75 -1.99 -16.36
C ASP A 104 19.40 -2.98 -15.37
N GLY A 105 19.47 -4.26 -15.74
CA GLY A 105 20.22 -5.27 -14.98
C GLY A 105 19.51 -5.79 -13.72
N VAL A 106 18.23 -5.47 -13.54
CA VAL A 106 17.36 -6.12 -12.53
C VAL A 106 17.26 -7.61 -12.86
N PRO A 107 17.31 -8.51 -11.85
CA PRO A 107 17.17 -9.95 -12.09
C PRO A 107 15.82 -10.30 -12.74
N GLU A 108 15.76 -11.44 -13.42
CA GLU A 108 14.49 -12.00 -13.88
C GLU A 108 13.58 -12.31 -12.68
N VAL A 109 12.31 -11.93 -12.79
CA VAL A 109 11.33 -11.99 -11.70
C VAL A 109 10.07 -12.71 -12.16
N ARG A 110 9.50 -13.59 -11.33
CA ARG A 110 8.10 -14.02 -11.49
C ARG A 110 7.15 -13.05 -10.80
N ALA A 111 6.24 -12.46 -11.56
CA ALA A 111 5.32 -11.41 -11.07
C ALA A 111 3.86 -11.87 -11.09
N GLU A 112 3.52 -12.87 -10.27
CA GLU A 112 2.17 -13.46 -10.19
C GLU A 112 1.63 -13.43 -8.77
N GLY A 113 0.35 -13.07 -8.60
CA GLY A 113 -0.26 -12.94 -7.28
C GLY A 113 0.50 -11.94 -6.39
N LEU A 114 1.13 -12.44 -5.33
CA LEU A 114 1.99 -11.68 -4.42
C LEU A 114 3.48 -11.76 -4.79
N ALA A 115 3.88 -12.54 -5.79
CA ALA A 115 5.26 -12.60 -6.26
C ALA A 115 5.66 -11.33 -7.04
N GLY A 116 6.95 -11.03 -7.07
CA GLY A 116 7.47 -9.90 -7.83
C GLY A 116 8.85 -9.42 -7.37
N LEU A 117 9.21 -8.21 -7.83
CA LEU A 117 10.32 -7.45 -7.28
C LEU A 117 9.82 -6.73 -6.03
N MET A 118 10.41 -7.06 -4.90
CA MET A 118 9.88 -6.71 -3.59
C MET A 118 10.73 -5.61 -2.97
N ASP A 119 11.57 -5.96 -2.01
CA ASP A 119 12.27 -4.98 -1.20
C ASP A 119 13.58 -4.50 -1.85
N ILE A 120 14.00 -3.30 -1.46
CA ILE A 120 15.30 -2.72 -1.82
C ILE A 120 16.00 -2.20 -0.56
N ALA A 121 17.26 -2.58 -0.39
CA ALA A 121 18.11 -2.05 0.65
C ALA A 121 19.42 -1.52 0.05
N LEU A 122 19.90 -0.40 0.60
CA LEU A 122 21.23 0.11 0.27
C LEU A 122 22.27 -0.53 1.18
N HIS A 123 23.48 -0.73 0.66
CA HIS A 123 24.62 -1.04 1.50
C HIS A 123 24.86 0.10 2.53
N PRO A 124 25.30 -0.19 3.77
CA PRO A 124 25.61 0.85 4.75
C PRO A 124 26.55 1.95 4.22
N ASP A 125 27.60 1.54 3.48
CA ASP A 125 28.54 2.42 2.77
C ASP A 125 28.14 2.73 1.30
N PHE A 126 26.84 2.82 0.98
CA PHE A 126 26.36 3.03 -0.40
C PHE A 126 27.03 4.23 -1.08
N ALA A 127 27.26 5.33 -0.37
CA ALA A 127 27.91 6.52 -0.92
C ALA A 127 29.33 6.24 -1.47
N ALA A 128 30.01 5.22 -0.93
CA ALA A 128 31.35 4.83 -1.38
C ALA A 128 31.31 3.72 -2.44
N ASN A 129 30.38 2.76 -2.34
CA ASN A 129 30.44 1.53 -3.16
C ASN A 129 29.27 1.36 -4.15
N GLY A 130 28.16 2.06 -3.96
CA GLY A 130 26.97 2.00 -4.81
C GLY A 130 26.19 0.68 -4.74
N TYR A 131 26.43 -0.19 -3.76
CA TYR A 131 25.77 -1.50 -3.74
C TYR A 131 24.32 -1.43 -3.25
N VAL A 132 23.43 -2.05 -4.02
CA VAL A 132 22.02 -2.26 -3.65
C VAL A 132 21.72 -3.74 -3.53
N TYR A 133 20.74 -4.07 -2.70
CA TYR A 133 20.22 -5.42 -2.50
C TYR A 133 18.74 -5.44 -2.85
N LEU A 134 18.33 -6.41 -3.66
CA LEU A 134 16.96 -6.55 -4.13
C LEU A 134 16.41 -7.90 -3.67
N ALA A 135 15.31 -7.88 -2.92
CA ALA A 135 14.54 -9.09 -2.63
C ALA A 135 13.52 -9.32 -3.75
N TYR A 136 13.42 -10.54 -4.27
CA TYR A 136 12.54 -10.84 -5.39
C TYR A 136 12.11 -12.32 -5.42
N SER A 137 11.02 -12.58 -6.13
CA SER A 137 10.58 -13.93 -6.46
C SER A 137 11.36 -14.45 -7.66
N LYS A 138 12.39 -15.24 -7.38
CA LYS A 138 13.27 -15.85 -8.39
C LYS A 138 12.56 -17.04 -9.04
N PRO A 139 12.46 -17.07 -10.38
CA PRO A 139 12.00 -18.26 -11.06
C PRO A 139 13.03 -19.40 -10.95
N ILE A 140 12.57 -20.59 -10.56
CA ILE A 140 13.38 -21.83 -10.55
C ILE A 140 13.00 -22.73 -11.72
N SER A 141 11.69 -22.91 -11.95
CA SER A 141 11.10 -23.63 -13.07
C SER A 141 9.82 -22.91 -13.52
N ALA A 142 9.02 -23.49 -14.42
CA ALA A 142 7.73 -22.90 -14.81
C ALA A 142 6.80 -22.72 -13.59
N ASP A 143 6.74 -23.72 -12.71
CA ASP A 143 5.78 -23.77 -11.60
C ASP A 143 6.39 -23.44 -10.24
N ASP A 144 7.72 -23.25 -10.15
CA ASP A 144 8.42 -23.13 -8.87
C ASP A 144 9.20 -21.81 -8.73
N THR A 145 9.06 -21.14 -7.58
CA THR A 145 9.75 -19.90 -7.21
C THR A 145 10.38 -20.02 -5.84
N ALA A 146 11.50 -19.32 -5.63
CA ALA A 146 11.98 -19.00 -4.28
C ALA A 146 12.13 -17.49 -4.09
N VAL A 147 12.01 -17.05 -2.83
CA VAL A 147 12.47 -15.72 -2.46
C VAL A 147 13.99 -15.72 -2.47
N ALA A 148 14.59 -14.78 -3.19
CA ALA A 148 16.03 -14.62 -3.31
C ALA A 148 16.44 -13.17 -3.10
N VAL A 149 17.72 -12.97 -2.84
CA VAL A 149 18.35 -11.64 -2.77
C VAL A 149 19.42 -11.55 -3.85
N ALA A 150 19.35 -10.50 -4.66
CA ALA A 150 20.39 -10.12 -5.62
C ALA A 150 21.15 -8.90 -5.11
N ARG A 151 22.41 -8.74 -5.52
CA ARG A 151 23.22 -7.53 -5.30
C ARG A 151 23.54 -6.88 -6.64
N GLY A 152 23.25 -5.59 -6.78
CA GLY A 152 23.59 -4.76 -7.94
C GLY A 152 24.46 -3.56 -7.57
N ARG A 153 24.95 -2.84 -8.58
CA ARG A 153 25.71 -1.59 -8.46
C ARG A 153 25.41 -0.69 -9.65
#